data_AF-A0A183TWX4-F1
#
_entry.id   AF-A0A183TWX4-F1
#
_cell.length_a   1.000
_cell.length_b   1.000
_cell.length_c   1.000
_cell.angle_alpha   90.00
_cell.angle_beta   90.00
_cell.angle_gamma   90.00
#
_symmetry.space_group_name_H-M   'P 1'
#
loop_
_entity.id
_entity.type
_entity.pdbx_description
1 polymer ?
#
loop_
_entity_poly.entity_id
_entity_poly.type
_entity_poly.pdbx_seq_one_letter_code
_entity_poly.pdbx_strand_id
1 'polypeptide(L)'
;MIDSEDLRAVLEAQEERQRQMLKAVLETANQQQQALLASPASAAEFITNSLSTTLPEFIYDPDNGCTFDVWINRYEDVIVQDSSSLDEAAKARLIVSKLDTAAYARFTNRILPKRASELCFDDTVKTLKELFVHNMSVFARRYTYLRTQRNGESLSDYTGMVNRRHEMAEFNAITPKQMKCLVWICGLHTPDDADIRTRAVRKMEDNPQTTLRELSLEIQQFLNIRRDAKLLGTRSQCSCHQEELYSCPHPAFDVEDHIGRETATSSIRRATIANSSVTRRAGHCKNSTNKKKRNRKNSRATSNVVVIGSTGTDVAPVNRIFRKVKVNDATI
;
A
#
# COMPACT_ATOMS: atom_id res chain seq x y z
N MET A 1 -89.98 16.63 35.53
CA MET A 1 -89.63 15.49 34.65
C MET A 1 -88.64 16.03 33.66
N ILE A 2 -87.39 15.54 33.68
CA ILE A 2 -86.46 15.76 32.57
C ILE A 2 -87.03 14.91 31.43
N ASP A 3 -87.28 15.52 30.28
CA ASP A 3 -87.92 14.86 29.16
C ASP A 3 -87.00 13.76 28.61
N SER A 4 -87.57 12.62 28.22
CA SER A 4 -86.78 11.47 27.72
C SER A 4 -86.02 11.82 26.44
N GLU A 5 -86.49 12.84 25.73
CA GLU A 5 -85.94 13.34 24.48
C GLU A 5 -84.67 14.19 24.74
N ASP A 6 -84.67 15.00 25.80
CA ASP A 6 -83.50 15.79 26.22
C ASP A 6 -82.34 14.90 26.68
N LEU A 7 -82.63 13.81 27.39
CA LEU A 7 -81.60 12.86 27.84
C LEU A 7 -80.95 12.13 26.65
N ARG A 8 -81.74 11.82 25.61
CA ARG A 8 -81.26 11.19 24.38
C ARG A 8 -80.37 12.15 23.57
N ALA A 9 -80.77 13.41 23.46
CA ALA A 9 -80.01 14.45 22.78
C ALA A 9 -78.64 14.71 23.44
N VAL A 10 -78.57 14.68 24.77
CA VAL A 10 -77.32 14.83 25.51
C VAL A 10 -76.36 13.64 25.29
N LEU A 11 -76.89 12.41 25.26
CA LEU A 11 -76.12 11.21 24.97
C LEU A 11 -75.56 11.20 23.54
N GLU A 12 -76.37 11.55 22.54
CA GLU A 12 -75.90 11.67 21.14
C GLU A 12 -74.84 12.78 20.99
N ALA A 13 -75.04 13.94 21.63
CA ALA A 13 -74.06 15.01 21.62
C ALA A 13 -72.73 14.62 22.29
N GLN A 14 -72.76 13.73 23.28
CA GLN A 14 -71.57 13.19 23.92
C GLN A 14 -70.84 12.20 23.02
N GLU A 15 -71.55 11.30 22.33
CA GLU A 15 -70.96 10.35 21.39
C GLU A 15 -70.34 11.09 20.18
N GLU A 16 -71.02 12.11 19.66
CA GLU A 16 -70.54 12.94 18.56
C GLU A 16 -69.25 13.67 18.96
N ARG A 17 -69.17 14.22 20.18
CA ARG A 17 -67.94 14.82 20.72
C ARG A 17 -66.81 13.80 20.85
N GLN A 18 -67.09 12.59 21.30
CA GLN A 18 -66.08 11.53 21.39
C GLN A 18 -65.57 11.11 20.00
N ARG A 19 -66.46 10.97 19.01
CA ARG A 19 -66.08 10.70 17.62
C ARG A 19 -65.25 11.83 17.02
N GLN A 20 -65.63 13.08 17.24
CA GLN A 20 -64.86 14.24 16.76
C GLN A 20 -63.48 14.32 17.41
N MET A 21 -63.37 14.06 18.72
CA MET A 21 -62.09 14.03 19.43
C MET A 21 -61.19 12.91 18.91
N LEU A 22 -61.72 11.70 18.73
CA LEU A 22 -60.96 10.58 18.16
C LEU A 22 -60.46 10.88 16.76
N LYS A 23 -61.30 11.50 15.92
CA LYS A 23 -60.92 11.88 14.55
C LYS A 23 -59.84 12.96 14.54
N ALA A 24 -59.94 13.97 15.40
CA ALA A 24 -58.94 15.02 15.54
C ALA A 24 -57.59 14.48 16.05
N VAL A 25 -57.61 13.53 17.00
CA VAL A 25 -56.40 12.87 17.49
C VAL A 25 -55.73 12.05 16.37
N LEU A 26 -56.52 11.31 15.58
CA LEU A 26 -55.99 10.54 14.45
C LEU A 26 -55.39 11.44 13.36
N GLU A 27 -56.06 12.55 13.04
CA GLU A 27 -55.53 13.55 12.09
C GLU A 27 -54.25 14.21 12.61
N THR A 28 -54.19 14.53 13.90
CA THR A 28 -52.99 15.12 14.52
C THR A 28 -51.82 14.12 14.52
N ALA A 29 -52.09 12.84 14.79
CA ALA A 29 -51.07 11.79 14.72
C ALA A 29 -50.52 11.61 13.30
N ASN A 30 -51.40 11.59 12.28
CA ASN A 30 -50.98 11.54 10.88
C ASN A 30 -50.16 12.78 10.47
N GLN A 31 -50.57 13.97 10.91
CA GLN A 31 -49.82 15.22 10.66
C GLN A 31 -48.46 15.20 11.34
N GLN A 32 -48.35 14.72 12.58
CA GLN A 32 -47.07 14.56 13.28
C GLN A 32 -46.17 13.54 12.58
N GLN A 33 -46.73 12.42 12.11
CA GLN A 33 -45.96 11.40 11.39
C GLN A 33 -45.47 11.90 10.02
N GLN A 34 -46.30 12.66 9.29
CA GLN A 34 -45.88 13.33 8.06
C GLN A 34 -44.85 14.45 8.32
N ALA A 35 -44.98 15.20 9.41
CA ALA A 35 -44.01 16.22 9.78
C ALA A 35 -42.64 15.63 10.17
N LEU A 36 -42.62 14.47 10.84
CA LEU A 36 -41.39 13.73 11.15
C LEU A 36 -40.69 13.25 9.87
N LEU A 37 -41.43 12.69 8.91
CA LEU A 37 -40.91 12.25 7.61
C LEU A 37 -40.50 13.42 6.69
N ALA A 38 -41.12 14.59 6.86
CA ALA A 38 -40.80 15.80 6.12
C ALA A 38 -39.62 16.59 6.72
N SER A 39 -39.09 16.16 7.87
CA SER A 39 -37.92 16.80 8.48
C SER A 39 -36.66 16.56 7.63
N PRO A 40 -35.90 17.60 7.28
CA PRO A 40 -34.64 17.45 6.53
C PRO A 40 -33.64 16.50 7.20
N ALA A 41 -33.62 16.44 8.53
CA ALA A 41 -32.77 15.52 9.29
C ALA A 41 -33.19 14.05 9.11
N SER A 42 -34.50 13.78 9.13
CA SER A 42 -35.04 12.43 8.89
C SER A 42 -34.79 11.98 7.45
N ALA A 43 -34.86 12.88 6.49
CA ALA A 43 -34.57 12.59 5.09
C ALA A 43 -33.08 12.25 4.87
N ALA A 44 -32.17 13.03 5.46
CA ALA A 44 -30.73 12.76 5.39
C ALA A 44 -30.35 11.44 6.07
N GLU A 45 -30.97 11.12 7.20
CA GLU A 45 -30.75 9.85 7.91
C GLU A 45 -31.28 8.65 7.11
N PHE A 46 -32.44 8.80 6.45
CA PHE A 46 -32.96 7.78 5.54
C PHE A 46 -32.03 7.56 4.33
N ILE A 47 -31.54 8.64 3.71
CA ILE A 47 -30.62 8.59 2.56
C ILE A 47 -29.29 7.93 2.95
N THR A 48 -28.71 8.32 4.08
CA THR A 48 -27.44 7.73 4.57
C THR A 48 -27.60 6.26 4.91
N ASN A 49 -28.71 5.85 5.52
CA ASN A 49 -28.99 4.44 5.79
C ASN A 49 -29.18 3.65 4.50
N SER A 50 -29.96 4.17 3.55
CA SER A 50 -30.14 3.57 2.22
C SER A 50 -28.81 3.39 1.49
N LEU A 51 -28.01 4.46 1.37
CA LEU A 51 -26.69 4.41 0.76
C LEU A 51 -25.74 3.47 1.49
N SER A 52 -25.80 3.44 2.82
CA SER A 52 -24.99 2.50 3.59
C SER A 52 -25.39 1.04 3.33
N THR A 53 -26.66 0.74 3.08
CA THR A 53 -27.04 -0.62 2.69
C THR A 53 -26.63 -0.98 1.25
N THR A 54 -26.60 0.02 0.36
CA THR A 54 -26.26 -0.18 -1.05
C THR A 54 -24.74 -0.28 -1.30
N LEU A 55 -23.95 0.51 -0.57
CA LEU A 55 -22.51 0.56 -0.72
C LEU A 55 -21.84 -0.59 0.08
N PRO A 56 -21.11 -1.50 -0.57
CA PRO A 56 -20.38 -2.55 0.13
C PRO A 56 -19.18 -1.98 0.87
N GLU A 57 -18.69 -2.75 1.85
CA GLU A 57 -17.42 -2.45 2.52
C GLU A 57 -16.25 -2.45 1.53
N PHE A 58 -15.36 -1.48 1.66
CA PHE A 58 -14.12 -1.38 0.92
C PHE A 58 -13.05 -2.23 1.60
N ILE A 59 -12.61 -3.27 0.89
CA ILE A 59 -11.53 -4.15 1.30
C ILE A 59 -10.35 -3.91 0.35
N TYR A 60 -9.23 -3.46 0.91
CA TYR A 60 -8.04 -3.15 0.12
C TYR A 60 -7.25 -4.42 -0.23
N ASP A 61 -7.18 -4.73 -1.52
CA ASP A 61 -6.38 -5.82 -2.07
C ASP A 61 -5.76 -5.36 -3.39
N PRO A 62 -4.55 -4.78 -3.37
CA PRO A 62 -3.93 -4.24 -4.58
C PRO A 62 -3.51 -5.32 -5.57
N ASP A 63 -3.25 -6.55 -5.12
CA ASP A 63 -2.80 -7.67 -5.96
C ASP A 63 -3.95 -8.20 -6.81
N ASN A 64 -5.13 -8.29 -6.20
CA ASN A 64 -6.39 -8.50 -6.87
C ASN A 64 -7.07 -7.17 -7.11
N GLY A 65 -6.35 -6.14 -7.58
CA GLY A 65 -6.84 -4.86 -8.11
C GLY A 65 -8.03 -4.18 -7.42
N CYS A 66 -8.26 -4.44 -6.13
CA CYS A 66 -9.26 -3.80 -5.28
C CYS A 66 -8.61 -2.57 -4.66
N THR A 67 -8.44 -1.54 -5.49
CA THR A 67 -7.97 -0.21 -5.06
C THR A 67 -9.15 0.70 -4.79
N PHE A 68 -8.87 1.79 -4.09
CA PHE A 68 -9.91 2.77 -3.80
C PHE A 68 -10.45 3.43 -5.08
N ASP A 69 -9.61 3.67 -6.10
CA ASP A 69 -10.06 4.18 -7.40
C ASP A 69 -11.08 3.24 -8.07
N VAL A 70 -10.83 1.92 -8.07
CA VAL A 70 -11.76 0.95 -8.67
C VAL A 70 -13.08 0.90 -7.89
N TRP A 71 -13.01 0.98 -6.56
CA TRP A 71 -14.19 0.96 -5.71
C TRP A 71 -15.02 2.25 -5.89
N ILE A 72 -14.40 3.43 -5.79
CA ILE A 72 -15.11 4.70 -5.89
C ILE A 72 -15.72 4.89 -7.28
N ASN A 73 -15.01 4.56 -8.37
CA ASN A 73 -15.54 4.70 -9.73
C ASN A 73 -16.74 3.79 -9.99
N ARG A 74 -16.83 2.64 -9.31
CA ARG A 74 -18.00 1.75 -9.43
C ARG A 74 -19.26 2.36 -8.80
N TYR A 75 -19.09 3.16 -7.75
CA TYR A 75 -20.19 3.70 -6.96
C TYR A 75 -20.33 5.22 -7.10
N GLU A 76 -19.51 5.87 -7.92
CA GLU A 76 -19.47 7.32 -8.09
C GLU A 76 -20.85 7.86 -8.47
N ASP A 77 -21.50 7.27 -9.48
CA ASP A 77 -22.83 7.68 -9.92
C ASP A 77 -23.89 7.57 -8.82
N VAL A 78 -23.88 6.45 -8.08
CA VAL A 78 -24.81 6.20 -6.96
C VAL A 78 -24.59 7.21 -5.85
N ILE A 79 -23.32 7.46 -5.50
CA ILE A 79 -22.96 8.45 -4.48
C ILE A 79 -23.41 9.83 -4.95
N VAL A 80 -23.11 10.24 -6.18
CA VAL A 80 -23.44 11.59 -6.68
C VAL A 80 -24.95 11.82 -6.75
N GLN A 81 -25.73 10.85 -7.25
CA GLN A 81 -27.18 11.00 -7.37
C GLN A 81 -27.88 10.99 -6.00
N ASP A 82 -27.59 9.99 -5.18
CA ASP A 82 -28.33 9.75 -3.94
C ASP A 82 -27.82 10.61 -2.78
N SER A 83 -26.59 11.11 -2.82
CA SER A 83 -26.04 12.02 -1.79
C SER A 83 -26.19 13.52 -2.13
N SER A 84 -26.93 13.86 -3.18
CA SER A 84 -27.06 15.25 -3.67
C SER A 84 -27.58 16.24 -2.60
N SER A 85 -28.38 15.76 -1.64
CA SER A 85 -28.91 16.55 -0.51
C SER A 85 -28.05 16.49 0.76
N LEU A 86 -26.99 15.66 0.78
CA LEU A 86 -26.09 15.53 1.92
C LEU A 86 -25.02 16.62 1.91
N ASP A 87 -24.67 17.11 3.10
CA ASP A 87 -23.53 17.99 3.26
C ASP A 87 -22.20 17.23 3.05
N GLU A 88 -21.13 17.98 2.77
CA GLU A 88 -19.80 17.42 2.48
C GLU A 88 -19.23 16.59 3.64
N ALA A 89 -19.58 16.92 4.88
CA ALA A 89 -19.13 16.19 6.04
C ALA A 89 -19.88 14.84 6.19
N ALA A 90 -21.16 14.79 5.84
CA ALA A 90 -21.98 13.59 5.81
C ALA A 90 -21.53 12.64 4.70
N LYS A 91 -21.21 13.17 3.52
CA LYS A 91 -20.58 12.39 2.43
C LYS A 91 -19.24 11.82 2.85
N ALA A 92 -18.37 12.62 3.48
CA ALA A 92 -17.09 12.14 4.00
C ALA A 92 -17.28 11.02 5.04
N ARG A 93 -18.21 11.19 5.99
CA ARG A 93 -18.55 10.16 6.99
C ARG A 93 -19.07 8.88 6.35
N LEU A 94 -19.88 8.98 5.30
CA LEU A 94 -20.40 7.82 4.56
C LEU A 94 -19.27 7.03 3.89
N ILE A 95 -18.31 7.68 3.24
CA ILE A 95 -17.17 6.97 2.63
C ILE A 95 -16.29 6.33 3.71
N VAL A 96 -15.99 7.08 4.78
CA VAL A 96 -15.15 6.59 5.87
C VAL A 96 -15.80 5.40 6.58
N SER A 97 -17.13 5.35 6.70
CA SER A 97 -17.85 4.22 7.32
C SER A 97 -17.82 2.95 6.47
N LYS A 98 -17.42 3.04 5.20
CA LYS A 98 -17.26 1.88 4.30
C LYS A 98 -15.88 1.27 4.36
N LEU A 99 -14.91 1.88 5.03
CA LEU A 99 -13.57 1.31 5.13
C LEU A 99 -13.61 0.12 6.09
N ASP A 100 -12.99 -0.99 5.69
CA ASP A 100 -12.70 -2.07 6.63
C ASP A 100 -11.79 -1.59 7.78
N THR A 101 -11.66 -2.42 8.81
CA THR A 101 -10.89 -2.05 10.01
C THR A 101 -9.43 -1.67 9.69
N ALA A 102 -8.80 -2.40 8.75
CA ALA A 102 -7.40 -2.17 8.38
C ALA A 102 -7.22 -0.87 7.58
N ALA A 103 -8.11 -0.60 6.63
CA ALA A 103 -8.12 0.61 5.83
C ALA A 103 -8.42 1.84 6.70
N TYR A 104 -9.40 1.74 7.61
CA TYR A 104 -9.73 2.83 8.53
C TYR A 104 -8.52 3.22 9.42
N ALA A 105 -7.80 2.24 9.96
CA ALA A 105 -6.59 2.49 10.76
C ALA A 105 -5.50 3.20 9.95
N ARG A 106 -5.27 2.77 8.70
CA ARG A 106 -4.30 3.42 7.80
C ARG A 106 -4.69 4.84 7.45
N PHE A 107 -5.97 5.06 7.16
CA PHE A 107 -6.52 6.38 6.87
C PHE A 107 -6.38 7.34 8.04
N THR A 108 -6.83 6.94 9.23
CA THR A 108 -6.75 7.77 10.45
C THR A 108 -5.32 8.11 10.82
N ASN A 109 -4.38 7.16 10.71
CA ASN A 109 -2.95 7.43 10.94
C ASN A 109 -2.37 8.46 9.96
N ARG A 110 -2.81 8.47 8.69
CA ARG A 110 -2.31 9.40 7.67
C ARG A 110 -2.76 10.84 7.90
N ILE A 111 -3.96 11.03 8.46
CA ILE A 111 -4.57 12.35 8.61
C ILE A 111 -4.21 13.03 9.94
N LEU A 112 -3.50 12.34 10.84
CA LEU A 112 -3.04 12.90 12.10
C LEU A 112 -2.26 14.21 11.88
N PRO A 113 -2.48 15.23 12.73
CA PRO A 113 -3.26 15.20 13.98
C PRO A 113 -4.78 15.43 13.82
N LYS A 114 -5.29 15.59 12.59
CA LYS A 114 -6.73 15.83 12.36
C LYS A 114 -7.56 14.57 12.60
N ARG A 115 -8.85 14.76 12.90
CA ARG A 115 -9.83 13.67 12.96
C ARG A 115 -10.53 13.49 11.62
N ALA A 116 -11.03 12.28 11.35
CA ALA A 116 -11.78 11.97 10.12
C ALA A 116 -12.99 12.89 9.92
N SER A 117 -13.63 13.32 11.02
CA SER A 117 -14.76 14.26 11.00
C SER A 117 -14.38 15.70 10.62
N GLU A 118 -13.09 16.05 10.62
CA GLU A 118 -12.60 17.38 10.28
C GLU A 118 -12.24 17.53 8.78
N LEU A 119 -12.37 16.45 8.01
CA LEU A 119 -12.09 16.44 6.57
C LEU A 119 -13.38 16.63 5.78
N CYS A 120 -13.29 17.39 4.68
CA CYS A 120 -14.33 17.41 3.67
C CYS A 120 -14.28 16.14 2.81
N PHE A 121 -15.30 15.95 1.97
CA PHE A 121 -15.39 14.81 1.06
C PHE A 121 -14.18 14.75 0.11
N ASP A 122 -13.83 15.87 -0.54
CA ASP A 122 -12.72 15.92 -1.50
C ASP A 122 -11.37 15.54 -0.87
N ASP A 123 -11.06 16.09 0.31
CA ASP A 123 -9.83 15.76 1.04
C ASP A 123 -9.81 14.28 1.47
N THR A 124 -10.96 13.74 1.87
CA THR A 124 -11.13 12.33 2.23
C THR A 124 -10.86 11.44 1.02
N VAL A 125 -11.56 11.67 -0.09
CA VAL A 125 -11.40 10.91 -1.34
C VAL A 125 -9.97 10.98 -1.84
N LYS A 126 -9.36 12.17 -1.84
CA LYS A 126 -7.95 12.36 -2.23
C LYS A 126 -7.01 11.53 -1.37
N THR A 127 -7.15 11.60 -0.04
CA THR A 127 -6.31 10.85 0.90
C THR A 127 -6.46 9.35 0.70
N LEU A 128 -7.68 8.87 0.48
CA LEU A 128 -7.97 7.46 0.23
C LEU A 128 -7.38 6.98 -1.11
N LYS A 129 -7.50 7.79 -2.17
CA LYS A 129 -6.84 7.52 -3.45
C LYS A 129 -5.33 7.38 -3.28
N GLU A 130 -4.67 8.27 -2.54
CA GLU A 130 -3.22 8.19 -2.29
C GLU A 130 -2.80 6.96 -1.45
N LEU A 131 -3.62 6.57 -0.47
CA LEU A 131 -3.28 5.46 0.45
C LEU A 131 -3.50 4.09 -0.16
N PHE A 132 -4.53 3.95 -0.98
CA PHE A 132 -5.03 2.66 -1.46
C PHE A 132 -4.89 2.52 -2.97
N VAL A 133 -3.76 3.01 -3.48
CA VAL A 133 -3.28 2.77 -4.85
C VAL A 133 -2.76 1.35 -5.05
N HIS A 134 -2.45 0.98 -6.29
CA HIS A 134 -1.51 -0.11 -6.54
C HIS A 134 -0.14 0.26 -5.95
N ASN A 135 0.31 -0.51 -4.96
CA ASN A 135 1.62 -0.35 -4.33
C ASN A 135 2.75 -1.08 -5.10
N MET A 136 2.39 -1.91 -6.08
CA MET A 136 3.34 -2.63 -6.91
C MET A 136 3.95 -1.71 -7.95
N SER A 137 5.27 -1.79 -8.10
CA SER A 137 5.95 -1.09 -9.19
C SER A 137 5.50 -1.58 -10.56
N VAL A 138 5.68 -0.74 -11.59
CA VAL A 138 5.36 -1.11 -12.98
C VAL A 138 6.12 -2.38 -13.39
N PHE A 139 7.38 -2.55 -12.96
CA PHE A 139 8.14 -3.78 -13.19
C PHE A 139 7.46 -4.98 -12.53
N ALA A 140 7.08 -4.86 -11.26
CA ALA A 140 6.47 -5.95 -10.52
C ALA A 140 5.13 -6.39 -11.14
N ARG A 141 4.28 -5.45 -11.55
CA ARG A 141 3.01 -5.75 -12.25
C ARG A 141 3.24 -6.49 -13.57
N ARG A 142 4.19 -6.01 -14.39
CA ARG A 142 4.59 -6.67 -15.65
C ARG A 142 5.14 -8.07 -15.44
N TYR A 143 5.99 -8.23 -14.43
CA TYR A 143 6.56 -9.52 -14.07
C TYR A 143 5.48 -10.51 -13.61
N THR A 144 4.55 -10.07 -12.76
CA THR A 144 3.41 -10.89 -12.31
C THR A 144 2.53 -11.33 -13.48
N TYR A 145 2.25 -10.44 -14.44
CA TYR A 145 1.51 -10.80 -15.64
C TYR A 145 2.23 -11.90 -16.43
N LEU A 146 3.54 -11.73 -16.71
CA LEU A 146 4.34 -12.73 -17.44
C LEU A 146 4.42 -14.09 -16.72
N ARG A 147 4.29 -14.11 -15.39
CA ARG A 147 4.29 -15.33 -14.57
C ARG A 147 2.90 -15.89 -14.31
N THR A 148 1.86 -15.34 -14.91
CA THR A 148 0.50 -15.83 -14.73
C THR A 148 0.37 -17.24 -15.27
N GLN A 149 -0.09 -18.14 -14.40
CA GLN A 149 -0.34 -19.55 -14.69
C GLN A 149 -1.64 -19.94 -13.99
N ARG A 150 -2.34 -20.93 -14.55
CA ARG A 150 -3.61 -21.40 -14.00
C ARG A 150 -3.38 -22.31 -12.80
N ASN A 151 -3.95 -22.01 -11.64
CA ASN A 151 -3.65 -22.66 -10.35
C ASN A 151 -4.90 -23.17 -9.63
N GLY A 152 -5.68 -24.04 -10.29
CA GLY A 152 -6.84 -24.71 -9.69
C GLY A 152 -8.15 -23.93 -9.79
N GLU A 153 -8.12 -22.66 -10.20
CA GLU A 153 -9.33 -21.90 -10.54
C GLU A 153 -10.04 -22.39 -11.83
N SER A 154 -11.31 -21.99 -11.96
CA SER A 154 -12.09 -22.23 -13.17
C SER A 154 -11.48 -21.52 -14.37
N LEU A 155 -11.78 -22.01 -15.58
CA LEU A 155 -11.27 -21.37 -16.80
C LEU A 155 -11.80 -19.93 -16.96
N SER A 156 -13.03 -19.68 -16.52
CA SER A 156 -13.64 -18.35 -16.56
C SER A 156 -12.91 -17.38 -15.62
N ASP A 157 -12.65 -17.81 -14.38
CA ASP A 157 -11.91 -17.00 -13.41
C ASP A 157 -10.48 -16.74 -13.87
N TYR A 158 -9.81 -17.76 -14.43
CA TYR A 158 -8.48 -17.60 -15.02
C TYR A 158 -8.48 -16.58 -16.16
N THR A 159 -9.49 -16.61 -17.03
CA THR A 159 -9.64 -15.64 -18.13
C THR A 159 -9.79 -14.22 -17.59
N GLY A 160 -10.65 -14.03 -16.60
CA GLY A 160 -10.81 -12.73 -15.92
C GLY A 160 -9.52 -12.25 -15.26
N MET A 161 -8.79 -13.15 -14.58
CA MET A 161 -7.52 -12.85 -13.94
C MET A 161 -6.45 -12.42 -14.95
N VAL A 162 -6.33 -13.09 -16.10
CA VAL A 162 -5.38 -12.73 -17.16
C VAL A 162 -5.69 -11.33 -17.70
N ASN A 163 -6.95 -11.03 -18.01
CA ASN A 163 -7.37 -9.71 -18.49
C ASN A 163 -7.04 -8.62 -17.45
N ARG A 164 -7.38 -8.87 -16.18
CA ARG A 164 -7.10 -7.93 -15.11
C ARG A 164 -5.61 -7.63 -14.96
N ARG A 165 -4.77 -8.67 -14.93
CA ARG A 165 -3.32 -8.50 -14.80
C ARG A 165 -2.71 -7.82 -16.03
N HIS A 166 -3.31 -7.98 -17.22
CA HIS A 166 -2.88 -7.26 -18.43
C HIS A 166 -3.07 -5.75 -18.28
N GLU A 167 -4.28 -5.32 -17.90
CA GLU A 167 -4.58 -3.90 -17.67
C GLU A 167 -3.64 -3.30 -16.61
N MET A 168 -3.42 -4.03 -15.51
CA MET A 168 -2.52 -3.60 -14.44
C MET A 168 -1.05 -3.51 -14.87
N ALA A 169 -0.62 -4.33 -15.84
CA ALA A 169 0.77 -4.38 -16.28
C ALA A 169 1.15 -3.25 -17.26
N GLU A 170 0.17 -2.50 -17.77
CA GLU A 170 0.39 -1.36 -18.66
C GLU A 170 1.32 -1.72 -19.84
N PHE A 171 1.08 -2.90 -20.44
CA PHE A 171 1.87 -3.38 -21.58
C PHE A 171 1.71 -2.49 -22.82
N ASN A 172 0.56 -1.83 -22.97
CA ASN A 172 0.32 -0.88 -24.07
C ASN A 172 1.30 0.31 -24.06
N ALA A 173 1.88 0.64 -22.89
CA ALA A 173 2.86 1.71 -22.74
C ALA A 173 4.33 1.22 -22.80
N ILE A 174 4.59 -0.08 -22.94
CA ILE A 174 5.96 -0.61 -22.95
C ILE A 174 6.65 -0.33 -24.28
N THR A 175 7.86 0.24 -24.23
CA THR A 175 8.67 0.40 -25.45
C THR A 175 9.42 -0.90 -25.76
N PRO A 176 9.80 -1.16 -27.04
CA PRO A 176 10.66 -2.30 -27.37
C PRO A 176 12.00 -2.31 -26.63
N LYS A 177 12.51 -1.12 -26.25
CA LYS A 177 13.72 -0.97 -25.44
C LYS A 177 13.48 -1.44 -24.01
N GLN A 178 12.38 -1.02 -23.38
CA GLN A 178 11.99 -1.50 -22.06
C GLN A 178 11.71 -2.99 -22.04
N MET A 179 11.06 -3.54 -23.07
CA MET A 179 10.77 -4.96 -23.13
C MET A 179 12.06 -5.80 -23.11
N LYS A 180 13.11 -5.36 -23.82
CA LYS A 180 14.44 -6.00 -23.77
C LYS A 180 15.04 -5.95 -22.36
N CYS A 181 14.94 -4.81 -21.67
CA CYS A 181 15.38 -4.67 -20.28
C CYS A 181 14.60 -5.59 -19.33
N LEU A 182 13.27 -5.63 -19.45
CA LEU A 182 12.39 -6.49 -18.66
C LEU A 182 12.79 -7.96 -18.81
N VAL A 183 12.89 -8.46 -20.04
CA VAL A 183 13.27 -9.86 -20.32
C VAL A 183 14.67 -10.17 -19.76
N TRP A 184 15.62 -9.24 -19.89
CA TRP A 184 16.96 -9.42 -19.35
C TRP A 184 16.96 -9.54 -17.83
N ILE A 185 16.22 -8.67 -17.13
CA ILE A 185 16.09 -8.74 -15.66
C ILE A 185 15.38 -10.03 -15.23
N CYS A 186 14.34 -10.46 -15.94
CA CYS A 186 13.61 -11.70 -15.66
C CYS A 186 14.51 -12.95 -15.74
N GLY A 187 15.56 -12.93 -16.58
CA GLY A 187 16.52 -14.03 -16.70
C GLY A 187 17.48 -14.17 -15.51
N LEU A 188 17.58 -13.17 -14.65
CA LEU A 188 18.45 -13.17 -13.47
C LEU A 188 17.78 -13.91 -12.30
N HIS A 189 17.69 -15.23 -12.37
CA HIS A 189 16.94 -16.03 -11.39
C HIS A 189 17.73 -16.48 -10.15
N THR A 190 19.06 -16.35 -10.14
CA THR A 190 19.88 -16.92 -9.05
C THR A 190 19.87 -16.01 -7.82
N PRO A 191 20.06 -16.53 -6.61
CA PRO A 191 20.22 -15.68 -5.42
C PRO A 191 21.43 -14.73 -5.55
N ASP A 192 22.49 -15.13 -6.26
CA ASP A 192 23.69 -14.31 -6.49
C ASP A 192 23.42 -13.04 -7.31
N ASP A 193 22.35 -13.04 -8.09
CA ASP A 193 21.92 -11.88 -8.89
C ASP A 193 21.02 -10.90 -8.12
N ALA A 194 20.78 -11.10 -6.81
CA ALA A 194 19.79 -10.31 -6.07
C ALA A 194 20.07 -8.80 -6.10
N ASP A 195 21.32 -8.39 -5.86
CA ASP A 195 21.71 -6.98 -5.89
C ASP A 195 21.74 -6.41 -7.32
N ILE A 196 22.09 -7.24 -8.30
CA ILE A 196 22.01 -6.91 -9.73
C ILE A 196 20.55 -6.64 -10.12
N ARG A 197 19.62 -7.53 -9.75
CA ARG A 197 18.18 -7.35 -10.00
C ARG A 197 17.67 -6.05 -9.39
N THR A 198 17.95 -5.82 -8.11
CA THR A 198 17.51 -4.59 -7.42
C THR A 198 17.99 -3.33 -8.15
N ARG A 199 19.27 -3.30 -8.56
CA ARG A 199 19.82 -2.14 -9.27
C ARG A 199 19.23 -1.99 -10.67
N ALA A 200 19.02 -3.09 -11.38
CA ALA A 200 18.47 -3.08 -12.72
C ALA A 200 17.01 -2.64 -12.76
N VAL A 201 16.19 -3.10 -11.81
CA VAL A 201 14.79 -2.67 -11.63
C VAL A 201 14.74 -1.17 -11.37
N ARG A 202 15.55 -0.67 -10.42
CA ARG A 202 15.62 0.75 -10.10
C ARG A 202 15.93 1.61 -11.33
N LYS A 203 16.96 1.24 -12.11
CA LYS A 203 17.33 1.96 -13.33
C LYS A 203 16.19 2.01 -14.35
N MET A 204 15.49 0.90 -14.52
CA MET A 204 14.38 0.82 -15.47
C MET A 204 13.18 1.69 -15.02
N GLU A 205 12.95 1.81 -13.71
CA GLU A 205 11.91 2.68 -13.13
C GLU A 205 12.28 4.16 -13.21
N ASP A 206 13.53 4.51 -12.91
CA ASP A 206 14.02 5.90 -12.95
C ASP A 206 14.05 6.49 -14.36
N ASN A 207 14.32 5.66 -15.38
CA ASN A 207 14.34 6.09 -16.78
C ASN A 207 13.62 5.07 -17.67
N PRO A 208 12.33 5.34 -17.99
CA PRO A 208 11.54 4.48 -18.86
C PRO A 208 12.07 4.32 -20.29
N GLN A 209 13.01 5.15 -20.74
CA GLN A 209 13.61 5.04 -22.08
C GLN A 209 14.96 4.32 -22.08
N THR A 210 15.38 3.78 -20.93
CA THR A 210 16.64 3.03 -20.79
C THR A 210 16.71 1.89 -21.80
N THR A 211 17.79 1.87 -22.57
CA THR A 211 18.13 0.76 -23.45
C THR A 211 18.83 -0.36 -22.67
N LEU A 212 18.74 -1.59 -23.18
CA LEU A 212 19.46 -2.73 -22.60
C LEU A 212 20.98 -2.49 -22.51
N ARG A 213 21.55 -1.70 -23.44
CA ARG A 213 22.97 -1.32 -23.42
C ARG A 213 23.31 -0.38 -22.27
N GLU A 214 22.48 0.62 -22.01
CA GLU A 214 22.68 1.54 -20.89
C GLU A 214 22.50 0.82 -19.55
N LEU A 215 21.52 -0.08 -19.46
CA LEU A 215 21.30 -0.94 -18.30
C LEU A 215 22.54 -1.81 -18.04
N SER A 216 23.05 -2.50 -19.07
CA SER A 216 24.22 -3.36 -18.91
C SER A 216 25.48 -2.59 -18.55
N LEU A 217 25.67 -1.37 -19.09
CA LEU A 217 26.78 -0.50 -18.72
C LEU A 217 26.72 -0.11 -17.23
N GLU A 218 25.53 0.25 -16.74
CA GLU A 218 25.33 0.60 -15.34
C GLU A 218 25.59 -0.60 -14.41
N ILE A 219 25.12 -1.79 -14.79
CA ILE A 219 25.41 -3.00 -14.03
C ILE A 219 26.89 -3.35 -14.09
N GLN A 220 27.57 -3.21 -15.23
CA GLN A 220 29.02 -3.40 -15.30
C GLN A 220 29.77 -2.44 -14.39
N GLN A 221 29.37 -1.17 -14.36
CA GLN A 221 29.92 -0.18 -13.44
C GLN A 221 29.70 -0.58 -11.97
N PHE A 222 28.50 -1.06 -11.62
CA PHE A 222 28.21 -1.61 -10.29
C PHE A 222 29.16 -2.74 -9.92
N LEU A 223 29.34 -3.71 -10.82
CA LEU A 223 30.19 -4.87 -10.60
C LEU A 223 31.66 -4.47 -10.41
N ASN A 224 32.13 -3.46 -11.14
CA ASN A 224 33.47 -2.90 -10.95
C ASN A 224 33.61 -2.26 -9.57
N ILE A 225 32.69 -1.36 -9.18
CA ILE A 225 32.70 -0.73 -7.86
C ILE A 225 32.61 -1.78 -6.74
N ARG A 226 31.80 -2.83 -6.93
CA ARG A 226 31.66 -3.94 -5.97
C ARG A 226 32.97 -4.72 -5.81
N ARG A 227 33.75 -4.89 -6.89
CA ARG A 227 35.11 -5.47 -6.81
C ARG A 227 36.06 -4.54 -6.07
N ASP A 228 36.04 -3.25 -6.38
CA ASP A 228 36.91 -2.26 -5.73
C ASP A 228 36.62 -2.13 -4.22
N ALA A 229 35.35 -2.19 -3.82
CA ALA A 229 34.95 -2.14 -2.42
C ALA A 229 35.50 -3.30 -1.58
N LYS A 230 35.74 -4.48 -2.19
CA LYS A 230 36.35 -5.62 -1.49
C LYS A 230 37.81 -5.34 -1.10
N LEU A 231 38.51 -4.46 -1.81
CA LEU A 231 39.86 -4.02 -1.44
C LEU A 231 39.88 -3.19 -0.16
N LEU A 232 38.76 -2.53 0.18
CA LEU A 232 38.61 -1.75 1.41
C LEU A 232 38.16 -2.62 2.60
N GLY A 233 37.54 -3.77 2.33
CA GLY A 233 37.14 -4.76 3.33
C GLY A 233 38.28 -5.64 3.84
N THR A 234 39.45 -5.59 3.19
CA THR A 234 40.69 -6.24 3.65
C THR A 234 41.46 -5.31 4.58
N ARG A 235 40.84 -4.90 5.69
CA ARG A 235 41.62 -4.44 6.84
C ARG A 235 42.15 -5.68 7.51
N SER A 236 43.45 -5.91 7.28
CA SER A 236 44.34 -6.86 7.95
C SER A 236 43.74 -7.43 9.23
N GLN A 237 43.62 -8.76 9.29
CA GLN A 237 43.50 -9.44 10.58
C GLN A 237 44.70 -8.99 11.42
N CYS A 238 44.50 -7.98 12.26
CA CYS A 238 45.38 -7.76 13.40
C CYS A 238 45.16 -8.99 14.26
N SER A 239 46.16 -9.87 14.31
CA SER A 239 46.25 -10.93 15.29
C SER A 239 46.31 -10.29 16.67
N CYS A 240 45.16 -9.99 17.27
CA CYS A 240 45.09 -9.93 18.71
C CYS A 240 45.16 -11.37 19.22
N HIS A 241 46.26 -11.65 19.90
CA HIS A 241 46.53 -12.89 20.59
C HIS A 241 45.30 -13.35 21.39
N GLN A 242 44.97 -14.64 21.30
CA GLN A 242 44.12 -15.29 22.29
C GLN A 242 44.86 -15.24 23.63
N GLU A 243 44.40 -14.41 24.56
CA GLU A 243 44.72 -14.61 25.97
C GLU A 243 43.78 -15.71 26.50
N GLU A 244 44.38 -16.84 26.84
CA GLU A 244 43.76 -17.95 27.55
C GLU A 244 43.17 -17.46 28.88
N LEU A 245 41.91 -17.82 29.14
CA LEU A 245 41.29 -17.66 30.44
C LEU A 245 42.05 -18.48 31.49
N TYR A 246 42.86 -17.81 32.32
CA TYR A 246 43.29 -18.39 33.58
C TYR A 246 42.10 -18.47 34.54
N SER A 247 41.87 -19.70 35.01
CA SER A 247 40.86 -20.06 35.99
C SER A 247 41.14 -19.39 37.35
N CYS A 248 40.16 -18.67 37.90
CA CYS A 248 40.21 -18.22 39.29
C CYS A 248 39.82 -19.38 40.22
N PRO A 249 40.62 -19.69 41.27
CA PRO A 249 40.20 -20.63 42.30
C PRO A 249 39.27 -19.93 43.30
N HIS A 250 38.08 -20.49 43.49
CA HIS A 250 37.23 -20.21 44.64
C HIS A 250 37.93 -20.62 45.95
N PRO A 251 37.81 -19.82 47.04
CA PRO A 251 37.78 -20.36 48.38
C PRO A 251 36.34 -20.47 48.86
N ALA A 252 36.01 -21.67 49.32
CA ALA A 252 34.78 -22.03 49.99
C ALA A 252 34.75 -21.49 51.44
N PHE A 253 33.55 -21.03 51.84
CA PHE A 253 32.93 -21.09 53.16
C PHE A 253 33.76 -20.81 54.43
N ASP A 254 33.26 -19.85 55.22
CA ASP A 254 32.92 -20.17 56.62
C ASP A 254 31.66 -19.42 57.05
N VAL A 255 30.83 -20.15 57.80
CA VAL A 255 29.51 -19.81 58.34
C VAL A 255 29.70 -19.24 59.74
N GLU A 256 29.04 -18.12 60.06
CA GLU A 256 28.60 -17.89 61.44
C GLU A 256 27.45 -16.87 61.51
N ASP A 257 26.38 -17.31 62.20
CA ASP A 257 25.14 -16.62 62.50
C ASP A 257 25.33 -15.44 63.48
N HIS A 258 24.49 -14.40 63.38
CA HIS A 258 23.52 -14.04 64.45
C HIS A 258 22.87 -12.64 64.26
N ILE A 259 21.53 -12.69 64.22
CA ILE A 259 20.55 -11.78 64.88
C ILE A 259 20.45 -10.31 64.42
N GLY A 260 19.26 -9.94 63.91
CA GLY A 260 18.81 -8.54 63.86
C GLY A 260 17.60 -8.28 62.96
N ARG A 261 16.39 -8.51 63.48
CA ARG A 261 15.09 -8.18 62.88
C ARG A 261 14.78 -6.71 63.18
N GLU A 262 14.41 -5.90 62.18
CA GLU A 262 13.37 -4.87 62.37
C GLU A 262 12.79 -4.32 61.07
N THR A 263 11.48 -4.15 61.13
CA THR A 263 10.53 -3.71 60.11
C THR A 263 10.34 -2.19 60.15
N ALA A 264 10.01 -1.58 59.01
CA ALA A 264 8.83 -0.70 58.82
C ALA A 264 9.06 0.57 57.96
N THR A 265 8.21 0.68 56.93
CA THR A 265 7.41 1.86 56.54
C THR A 265 8.08 3.16 56.05
N SER A 266 7.90 3.36 54.73
CA SER A 266 7.18 4.48 54.12
C SER A 266 7.89 5.81 53.79
N SER A 267 7.63 6.20 52.54
CA SER A 267 7.14 7.51 52.10
C SER A 267 8.10 8.52 51.45
N ILE A 268 7.82 8.74 50.16
CA ILE A 268 7.63 10.05 49.50
C ILE A 268 8.83 11.00 49.49
N ARG A 269 9.34 11.28 48.28
CA ARG A 269 9.46 12.66 47.80
C ARG A 269 9.56 12.77 46.27
N ARG A 270 8.70 13.66 45.75
CA ARG A 270 8.59 14.15 44.38
C ARG A 270 9.80 15.02 44.00
N ALA A 271 10.15 14.89 42.72
CA ALA A 271 10.47 15.92 41.73
C ALA A 271 11.35 17.13 42.11
N THR A 272 12.40 17.35 41.30
CA THR A 272 12.64 18.67 40.71
C THR A 272 13.29 18.55 39.34
N ILE A 273 12.69 19.25 38.37
CA ILE A 273 13.20 19.52 37.03
C ILE A 273 14.33 20.56 37.14
N ALA A 274 15.43 20.38 36.41
CA ALA A 274 16.30 21.48 36.02
C ALA A 274 16.86 21.24 34.61
N ASN A 275 16.35 22.06 33.68
CA ASN A 275 16.98 22.32 32.39
C ASN A 275 18.22 23.20 32.61
N SER A 276 19.32 22.88 31.93
CA SER A 276 20.36 23.86 31.58
C SER A 276 20.92 23.55 30.20
N SER A 277 20.64 24.44 29.27
CA SER A 277 21.29 24.56 27.96
C SER A 277 22.68 25.21 28.11
N VAL A 278 23.48 25.17 27.02
CA VAL A 278 24.53 26.14 26.59
C VAL A 278 25.82 25.48 26.03
N THR A 279 25.92 25.51 24.69
CA THR A 279 27.10 25.69 23.80
C THR A 279 28.09 24.52 23.58
N ARG A 280 28.51 24.18 22.35
CA ARG A 280 29.22 25.04 21.38
C ARG A 280 29.06 24.59 19.92
N ARG A 281 28.88 25.55 19.01
CA ARG A 281 28.99 25.42 17.53
C ARG A 281 29.98 26.49 17.06
N ALA A 282 31.03 26.12 16.33
CA ALA A 282 31.84 26.95 15.41
C ALA A 282 32.95 26.05 14.81
N GLY A 283 33.34 26.12 13.54
CA GLY A 283 33.07 27.13 12.54
C GLY A 283 33.33 26.62 11.13
N HIS A 284 32.77 27.38 10.20
CA HIS A 284 32.91 27.28 8.76
C HIS A 284 33.95 28.30 8.31
N CYS A 285 34.77 28.02 7.30
CA CYS A 285 35.20 29.07 6.36
C CYS A 285 35.66 28.49 5.02
N LYS A 286 35.08 29.06 3.96
CA LYS A 286 35.30 28.82 2.53
C LYS A 286 36.53 29.61 2.04
N ASN A 287 37.17 29.16 0.97
CA ASN A 287 37.21 29.88 -0.32
C ASN A 287 38.09 29.18 -1.39
N SER A 288 37.41 28.71 -2.43
CA SER A 288 37.59 29.03 -3.86
C SER A 288 38.99 29.21 -4.46
N THR A 289 39.33 28.36 -5.45
CA THR A 289 39.87 28.84 -6.74
C THR A 289 39.40 27.98 -7.91
N ASN A 290 38.72 28.64 -8.86
CA ASN A 290 38.46 28.17 -10.21
C ASN A 290 39.77 27.92 -10.98
N LYS A 291 39.85 26.83 -11.74
CA LYS A 291 40.77 26.74 -12.88
C LYS A 291 40.08 26.08 -14.07
N LYS A 292 39.90 26.88 -15.14
CA LYS A 292 39.29 26.45 -16.41
C LYS A 292 40.40 26.13 -17.42
N LYS A 293 40.09 25.11 -18.24
CA LYS A 293 40.63 24.70 -19.56
C LYS A 293 41.99 23.99 -19.62
N ARG A 294 41.94 22.78 -20.20
CA ARG A 294 42.70 22.48 -21.42
C ARG A 294 41.96 21.46 -22.31
N ASN A 295 41.64 21.91 -23.52
CA ASN A 295 41.29 21.08 -24.66
C ASN A 295 42.50 20.21 -25.05
N ARG A 296 42.26 18.94 -25.39
CA ARG A 296 43.11 18.18 -26.31
C ARG A 296 42.21 17.47 -27.32
N LYS A 297 42.38 17.83 -28.60
CA LYS A 297 41.84 17.10 -29.76
C LYS A 297 42.80 15.97 -30.14
N ASN A 298 42.20 14.89 -30.65
CA ASN A 298 42.71 13.84 -31.53
C ASN A 298 43.88 12.95 -31.10
N SER A 299 43.62 11.64 -31.00
CA SER A 299 44.43 10.64 -31.71
C SER A 299 43.53 9.59 -32.36
N ARG A 300 43.84 9.27 -33.63
CA ARG A 300 43.36 8.09 -34.35
C ARG A 300 44.35 6.96 -34.07
N ALA A 301 43.86 5.75 -33.82
CA ALA A 301 44.60 4.49 -34.00
C ALA A 301 43.59 3.33 -34.02
N THR A 302 43.22 2.88 -35.23
CA THR A 302 43.58 1.59 -35.84
C THR A 302 42.76 0.39 -35.35
N SER A 303 41.94 -0.10 -36.29
CA SER A 303 41.27 -1.39 -36.33
C SER A 303 42.21 -2.53 -35.91
N ASN A 304 41.79 -3.33 -34.92
CA ASN A 304 42.24 -4.72 -34.78
C ASN A 304 40.98 -5.60 -34.69
N VAL A 305 40.62 -6.20 -35.83
CA VAL A 305 39.74 -7.36 -35.89
C VAL A 305 40.56 -8.55 -35.39
N VAL A 306 40.13 -9.16 -34.29
CA VAL A 306 40.64 -10.46 -33.85
C VAL A 306 39.52 -11.47 -34.09
N VAL A 307 39.68 -12.27 -35.14
CA VAL A 307 38.94 -13.51 -35.34
C VAL A 307 39.55 -14.54 -34.42
N ILE A 308 38.82 -14.94 -33.37
CA ILE A 308 39.15 -16.13 -32.60
C ILE A 308 38.25 -17.25 -33.12
N GLY A 309 38.85 -18.14 -33.92
CA GLY A 309 38.27 -19.46 -34.16
C GLY A 309 38.44 -20.31 -32.90
N SER A 310 37.33 -20.85 -32.37
CA SER A 310 37.39 -21.86 -31.33
C SER A 310 37.26 -23.24 -31.95
N THR A 311 38.29 -24.05 -31.71
CA THR A 311 38.32 -25.49 -31.88
C THR A 311 37.23 -26.17 -31.06
N GLY A 312 36.82 -27.36 -31.52
CA GLY A 312 35.87 -28.26 -30.86
C GLY A 312 36.27 -28.61 -29.42
N THR A 313 35.50 -29.28 -28.59
CA THR A 313 34.34 -30.19 -28.72
C THR A 313 34.04 -30.55 -27.27
N ASP A 314 32.80 -30.44 -26.78
CA ASP A 314 32.15 -31.47 -25.96
C ASP A 314 30.76 -31.00 -25.51
N VAL A 315 29.69 -31.48 -26.16
CA VAL A 315 28.34 -31.50 -25.59
C VAL A 315 27.66 -32.79 -26.03
N ALA A 316 27.25 -33.58 -25.04
CA ALA A 316 26.50 -34.83 -25.18
C ALA A 316 25.25 -34.69 -26.09
N PRO A 317 24.86 -35.74 -26.83
CA PRO A 317 23.69 -35.68 -27.70
C PRO A 317 22.40 -35.71 -26.87
N VAL A 318 21.65 -34.60 -26.89
CA VAL A 318 20.26 -34.57 -26.44
C VAL A 318 19.40 -35.30 -27.47
N ASN A 319 18.87 -36.48 -27.11
CA ASN A 319 17.90 -37.22 -27.93
C ASN A 319 16.62 -36.39 -28.11
N ARG A 320 16.48 -35.72 -29.26
CA ARG A 320 15.21 -35.13 -29.70
C ARG A 320 14.43 -36.17 -30.49
N ILE A 321 13.34 -36.66 -29.90
CA ILE A 321 12.35 -37.46 -30.62
C ILE A 321 11.56 -36.51 -31.53
N PHE A 322 11.89 -36.49 -32.82
CA PHE A 322 11.04 -35.87 -33.84
C PHE A 322 10.01 -36.90 -34.30
N ARG A 323 8.73 -36.69 -34.00
CA ARG A 323 7.66 -37.43 -34.68
C ARG A 323 7.46 -36.81 -36.05
N LYS A 324 7.71 -37.58 -37.11
CA LYS A 324 7.33 -37.20 -38.48
C LYS A 324 5.81 -37.33 -38.61
N VAL A 325 5.15 -36.22 -38.88
CA VAL A 325 3.73 -36.20 -39.25
C VAL A 325 3.66 -36.27 -40.77
N LYS A 326 3.01 -37.30 -41.30
CA LYS A 326 2.68 -37.39 -42.74
C LYS A 326 1.40 -36.62 -42.99
N VAL A 327 1.46 -35.63 -43.87
CA VAL A 327 0.28 -35.05 -44.53
C VAL A 327 0.57 -35.09 -46.02
N ASN A 328 -0.29 -35.69 -46.82
CA ASN A 328 -0.22 -35.47 -48.27
C ASN A 328 0.80 -36.34 -49.03
N ASP A 329 1.22 -37.50 -48.53
CA ASP A 329 2.22 -38.39 -49.17
C ASP A 329 3.57 -37.76 -49.57
N ALA A 330 3.98 -36.67 -48.90
CA ALA A 330 5.37 -36.20 -48.92
C ALA A 330 5.92 -36.15 -47.48
N THR A 331 7.15 -36.65 -47.30
CA THR A 331 7.81 -36.65 -45.98
C THR A 331 8.73 -35.44 -45.87
N ILE A 332 8.58 -34.63 -44.81
CA ILE A 332 9.58 -33.62 -44.40
C ILE A 332 10.43 -34.21 -43.28
#